data_AF-A0A969L861-F1
#
_entry.id   AF-A0A969L861-F1
#
_cell.length_a   1.000
_cell.length_b   1.000
_cell.length_c   1.000
_cell.angle_alpha   90.00
_cell.angle_beta   90.00
_cell.angle_gamma   90.00
#
_symmetry.space_group_name_H-M   'P 1'
#
loop_
_entity.id
_entity.type
_entity.pdbx_description
1 polymer ?
#
loop_
_entity_poly.entity_id
_entity_poly.type
_entity_poly.pdbx_seq_one_letter_code
_entity_poly.pdbx_strand_id
1 'polypeptide(L)' 'MSNVHVVDHPLVQHKLTLVRRAETHTQDFRRLLKEISLLLAYEVTRDLPLKKN' A
#
# COMPACT_ATOMS: atom_id res chain seq x y z
N MET A 1 12.74 8.57 14.64
CA MET A 1 11.95 7.67 13.78
C MET A 1 10.96 6.80 14.57
N SER A 2 10.55 7.19 15.79
CA SER A 2 9.73 6.36 16.68
C SER A 2 8.29 6.11 16.22
N ASN A 3 7.78 6.84 15.21
CA ASN A 3 6.39 6.78 14.75
C ASN A 3 6.27 6.42 13.25
N VAL A 4 7.26 5.73 12.68
CA VAL A 4 7.22 5.29 11.28
C VAL A 4 7.01 3.78 11.23
N HIS A 5 5.93 3.35 10.57
CA HIS A 5 5.67 1.94 10.27
C HIS A 5 5.94 1.68 8.78
N VAL A 6 6.92 0.84 8.47
CA VAL A 6 7.22 0.44 7.09
C VAL A 6 6.40 -0.79 6.74
N VAL A 7 5.55 -0.69 5.72
CA VAL A 7 4.72 -1.82 5.27
C VAL A 7 5.54 -2.77 4.41
N ASP A 8 5.99 -3.88 5.01
CA ASP A 8 6.79 -4.91 4.36
C ASP A 8 5.89 -6.00 3.74
N HIS A 9 5.20 -5.65 2.65
CA HIS A 9 4.34 -6.57 1.92
C HIS A 9 4.86 -6.80 0.48
N PRO A 10 5.06 -8.06 0.03
CA PRO A 10 5.65 -8.35 -1.29
C PRO A 10 4.91 -7.69 -2.46
N LEU A 11 3.58 -7.65 -2.43
CA LEU A 11 2.79 -6.97 -3.47
C LEU A 11 2.94 -5.44 -3.44
N VAL A 12 3.15 -4.83 -2.28
CA VAL A 12 3.41 -3.38 -2.20
C VAL A 12 4.76 -3.09 -2.86
N GLN A 13 5.79 -3.86 -2.54
CA GLN A 13 7.12 -3.72 -3.15
C GLN A 13 7.08 -3.93 -4.68
N HIS A 14 6.42 -4.99 -5.14
CA HIS A 14 6.27 -5.28 -6.57
C HIS A 14 5.56 -4.13 -7.31
N LYS A 15 4.40 -3.69 -6.81
CA LYS A 15 3.62 -2.62 -7.44
C LYS A 15 4.34 -1.27 -7.38
N LEU A 16 5.01 -0.97 -6.27
CA LEU A 16 5.80 0.25 -6.12
C LEU A 16 6.97 0.29 -7.10
N THR A 17 7.59 -0.86 -7.37
CA THR A 17 8.64 -0.99 -8.39
C THR A 17 8.10 -0.60 -9.77
N LEU A 18 6.91 -1.07 -10.15
CA LEU A 18 6.26 -0.70 -11.40
C LEU A 18 5.94 0.81 -11.44
N VAL A 19 5.35 1.36 -10.37
CA VAL A 19 5.00 2.79 -10.26
C VAL A 19 6.22 3.72 -10.44
N ARG A 20 7.41 3.29 -10.01
CA ARG A 20 8.66 4.08 -10.13
C ARG A 20 9.28 4.08 -11.53
N ARG A 21 8.83 3.22 -12.46
CA ARG A 21 9.36 3.18 -13.83
C ARG A 21 8.88 4.41 -14.61
N ALA A 22 9.82 5.11 -15.25
CA ALA A 22 9.53 6.33 -16.01
C ALA A 22 8.59 6.08 -17.20
N GLU A 23 8.57 4.86 -17.72
CA GLU A 23 7.74 4.44 -18.85
C GLU A 23 6.29 4.10 -18.44
N THR A 24 5.96 4.14 -17.15
CA THR A 24 4.62 3.76 -16.68
C THR A 24 3.58 4.78 -17.12
N HIS A 25 2.63 4.34 -17.94
CA HIS A 25 1.56 5.19 -18.43
C HIS A 25 0.65 5.69 -17.30
N THR A 26 0.07 6.88 -17.46
CA THR A 26 -0.74 7.54 -16.43
C THR A 26 -1.94 6.70 -15.96
N GLN A 27 -2.53 5.89 -16.85
CA GLN A 27 -3.62 4.98 -16.48
C GLN A 27 -3.14 3.88 -15.53
N ASP A 28 -2.02 3.24 -15.86
CA ASP A 28 -1.42 2.18 -15.05
C ASP A 28 -0.90 2.70 -13.72
N PHE A 29 -0.28 3.88 -13.73
CA PHE A 29 0.17 4.56 -12.51
C PHE A 29 -0.99 4.71 -11.53
N ARG A 30 -2.12 5.28 -11.96
CA ARG A 30 -3.30 5.46 -11.10
C ARG A 30 -3.88 4.13 -10.61
N ARG A 31 -3.92 3.11 -11.46
CA ARG A 31 -4.40 1.77 -11.09
C ARG A 31 -3.51 1.15 -10.00
N LEU A 32 -2.19 1.10 -10.23
CA LEU A 32 -1.23 0.54 -9.29
C LEU A 32 -1.23 1.29 -7.96
N LEU A 33 -1.33 2.62 -7.99
CA LEU A 33 -1.42 3.43 -6.76
C LEU A 33 -2.68 3.11 -5.97
N LYS A 34 -3.82 2.94 -6.63
CA LYS A 34 -5.07 2.53 -5.96
C LYS A 34 -4.92 1.17 -5.27
N GLU A 35 -4.27 0.21 -5.94
CA GLU A 35 -4.00 -1.11 -5.37
C GLU A 35 -3.04 -1.05 -4.17
N ILE A 36 -1.99 -0.24 -4.24
CA ILE A 36 -1.09 0.00 -3.11
C ILE A 36 -1.85 0.61 -1.93
N SER A 37 -2.68 1.64 -2.18
CA SER A 37 -3.47 2.29 -1.13
C SER A 37 -4.42 1.34 -0.42
N LEU A 38 -5.00 0.36 -1.11
CA LEU A 38 -5.84 -0.67 -0.48
C LEU A 38 -5.03 -1.56 0.48
N LEU A 39 -3.82 -1.96 0.10
CA LEU A 39 -2.94 -2.75 0.96
C LEU A 39 -2.49 -1.94 2.20
N LEU A 40 -2.18 -0.66 2.02
CA LEU A 40 -1.83 0.23 3.14
C LEU A 40 -3.03 0.47 4.07
N ALA A 41 -4.23 0.64 3.50
CA ALA A 41 -5.46 0.80 4.28
C ALA A 41 -5.77 -0.44 5.14
N TYR A 42 -5.52 -1.64 4.59
CA TYR A 42 -5.62 -2.87 5.37
C TYR A 42 -4.63 -2.89 6.53
N GLU A 43 -3.37 -2.50 6.29
CA GLU A 43 -2.35 -2.48 7.34
C GLU A 43 -2.68 -1.48 8.45
N VAL A 44 -3.07 -0.24 8.12
CA VAL A 44 -3.35 0.80 9.11
C VAL A 44 -4.61 0.52 9.93
N THR A 45 -5.51 -0.31 9.43
CA THR A 45 -6.74 -0.70 10.12
C THR A 45 -6.62 -2.01 10.91
N ARG A 46 -5.44 -2.62 10.95
CA ARG A 46 -5.22 -3.90 11.64
C ARG A 46 -5.59 -3.86 13.13
N ASP A 47 -5.33 -2.74 13.80
CA ASP A 47 -5.52 -2.61 15.25
C ASP A 47 -6.88 -1.99 15.63
N LEU A 48 -7.83 -1.91 14.69
CA LEU A 48 -9.16 -1.40 15.00
C LEU A 48 -9.83 -2.25 16.09
N PRO A 49 -10.42 -1.61 17.13
CA PRO A 49 -10.99 -2.33 18.24
C PRO A 49 -12.18 -3.18 17.78
N LEU A 50 -12.16 -4.46 18.15
CA LEU A 50 -13.29 -5.35 17.95
C LEU A 50 -14.22 -5.27 19.17
N LYS A 51 -15.53 -5.30 18.94
CA LYS A 51 -16.50 -5.48 20.02
C LYS A 51 -16.38 -6.92 20.53
N LYS A 52 -16.03 -7.08 21.80
CA LYS A 52 -16.16 -8.38 22.48
C LYS A 52 -17.65 -8.62 22.76
N ASN A 53 -18.14 -9.78 22.35
CA ASN A 53 -19.47 -10.28 22.70
C ASN A 53 -19.47 -10.84 24.13
#